data_AF-A0A812RF20-F1
#
_entry.id   AF-A0A812RF20-F1
#
_cell.length_a   1.000
_cell.length_b   1.000
_cell.length_c   1.000
_cell.angle_alpha   90.00
_cell.angle_beta   90.00
_cell.angle_gamma   90.00
#
_symmetry.space_group_name_H-M   'P 1'
#
loop_
_entity.id
_entity.type
_entity.pdbx_description
1 polymer ?
#
loop_
_entity_poly.entity_id
_entity_poly.type
_entity_poly.pdbx_seq_one_letter_code
_entity_poly.pdbx_strand_id
1 'polypeptide(L)'
;MPAEERRPALEATEPGFSASQIADIEEFVAVAPRMQIQDAHVFVHGEEEICVGDIATLELKLIRANLREGEAIGAAHAPRFPGKVPEAWWLTFRLPGKGKSGTSVCRRISDISREVVASVRFRVPLAGKCRLRLTLTCEAYAGSVNAQLRAGQGSELRGEAGAATRAGRRQ
;
A
#
# COMPACT_ATOMS: atom_id res chain seq x y z
N MET A 1 -8.65 15.97 5.58
CA MET A 1 -9.48 16.61 6.61
C MET A 1 -8.56 17.28 7.64
N PRO A 2 -8.45 18.61 7.62
CA PRO A 2 -7.78 19.43 8.63
C PRO A 2 -8.25 19.13 10.06
N ALA A 3 -7.47 19.53 11.07
CA ALA A 3 -7.82 19.34 12.48
C ALA A 3 -9.10 20.10 12.87
N GLU A 4 -9.27 21.32 12.37
CA GLU A 4 -10.42 22.19 12.64
C GLU A 4 -11.75 21.59 12.20
N GLU A 5 -11.76 20.85 11.09
CA GLU A 5 -12.96 20.15 10.59
C GLU A 5 -13.32 18.91 11.42
N ARG A 6 -12.34 18.31 12.14
CA ARG A 6 -12.54 17.09 12.93
C ARG A 6 -13.06 17.37 14.32
N ARG A 7 -12.59 18.46 14.91
CA ARG A 7 -12.77 18.77 16.33
C ARG A 7 -14.23 18.85 16.76
N PRO A 8 -15.15 19.48 15.99
CA PRO A 8 -16.57 19.49 16.34
C PRO A 8 -17.18 18.09 16.40
N ALA A 9 -16.76 17.16 15.52
CA ALA A 9 -17.27 15.80 15.49
C ALA A 9 -16.75 14.96 16.68
N LEU A 10 -15.51 15.19 17.11
CA LEU A 10 -14.92 14.53 18.29
C LEU A 10 -15.55 15.03 19.60
N GLU A 11 -15.84 16.34 19.68
CA GLU A 11 -16.45 16.97 20.84
C GLU A 11 -17.96 16.65 20.95
N ALA A 12 -18.65 16.36 19.84
CA ALA A 12 -20.08 16.05 19.81
C ALA A 12 -20.44 14.57 20.09
N THR A 13 -19.46 13.71 20.37
CA THR A 13 -19.70 12.30 20.70
C THR A 13 -20.12 12.19 22.18
N GLU A 14 -21.12 11.41 22.56
CA GLU A 14 -21.51 11.19 23.98
C GLU A 14 -20.98 9.83 24.47
N PRO A 15 -20.25 9.72 25.60
CA PRO A 15 -20.00 10.71 26.67
C PRO A 15 -18.78 11.65 26.44
N GLY A 16 -18.30 11.79 25.20
CA GLY A 16 -17.18 12.68 24.85
C GLY A 16 -15.82 12.02 24.98
N PHE A 17 -14.88 12.43 24.14
CA PHE A 17 -13.46 12.11 24.34
C PHE A 17 -12.84 13.11 25.32
N SER A 18 -11.98 12.65 26.21
CA SER A 18 -11.18 13.54 27.06
C SER A 18 -10.16 14.32 26.24
N ALA A 19 -9.64 15.42 26.77
CA ALA A 19 -8.60 16.20 26.10
C ALA A 19 -7.36 15.36 25.74
N SER A 20 -6.96 14.42 26.61
CA SER A 20 -5.84 13.51 26.33
C SER A 20 -6.16 12.52 25.20
N GLN A 21 -7.40 12.04 25.11
CA GLN A 21 -7.84 11.16 24.02
C GLN A 21 -7.92 11.91 22.70
N ILE A 22 -8.37 13.17 22.71
CA ILE A 22 -8.37 14.02 21.52
C ILE A 22 -6.94 14.24 21.02
N ALA A 23 -6.00 14.57 21.91
CA ALA A 23 -4.60 14.73 21.55
C ALA A 23 -3.98 13.46 20.94
N ASP A 24 -4.28 12.29 21.52
CA ASP A 24 -3.85 10.98 20.99
C ASP A 24 -4.42 10.72 19.59
N ILE A 25 -5.71 11.00 19.37
CA ILE A 25 -6.36 10.89 18.06
C ILE A 25 -5.73 11.86 17.05
N GLU A 26 -5.42 13.08 17.46
CA GLU A 26 -4.79 14.08 16.60
C GLU A 26 -3.38 13.67 16.17
N GLU A 27 -2.58 13.18 17.11
CA GLU A 27 -1.25 12.63 16.84
C GLU A 27 -1.35 11.44 15.88
N PHE A 28 -2.22 10.47 16.17
CA PHE A 28 -2.46 9.32 15.32
C PHE A 28 -2.82 9.74 13.89
N VAL A 29 -3.77 10.67 13.70
CA VAL A 29 -4.20 11.07 12.35
C VAL A 29 -3.10 11.81 11.57
N ALA A 30 -2.22 12.54 12.28
CA ALA A 30 -1.08 13.21 11.67
C ALA A 30 -0.05 12.21 11.15
N VAL A 31 0.24 11.17 11.93
CA VAL A 31 1.32 10.20 11.62
C VAL A 31 0.84 8.93 10.92
N ALA A 32 -0.47 8.65 10.92
CA ALA A 32 -1.05 7.47 10.29
C ALA A 32 -0.60 7.37 8.82
N PRO A 33 -0.10 6.20 8.40
CA PRO A 33 0.64 6.13 7.16
C PRO A 33 -0.32 6.20 5.96
N ARG A 34 0.04 7.04 5.00
CA ARG A 34 -0.74 7.25 3.76
C ARG A 34 0.10 6.81 2.55
N MET A 35 0.39 5.51 2.50
CA MET A 35 1.15 4.93 1.41
C MET A 35 0.33 4.93 0.11
N GLN A 36 0.91 5.44 -0.97
CA GLN A 36 0.29 5.49 -2.29
C GLN A 36 1.25 4.91 -3.33
N ILE A 37 0.68 4.28 -4.35
CA ILE A 37 1.44 3.83 -5.52
C ILE A 37 1.40 4.97 -6.53
N GLN A 38 2.54 5.61 -6.77
CA GLN A 38 2.65 6.66 -7.79
C GLN A 38 2.77 6.06 -9.19
N ASP A 39 3.58 5.00 -9.30
CA ASP A 39 3.90 4.38 -10.58
C ASP A 39 4.16 2.88 -10.38
N ALA A 40 3.84 2.11 -11.41
CA ALA A 40 4.01 0.67 -11.43
C ALA A 40 4.23 0.19 -12.86
N HIS A 41 5.40 -0.42 -13.12
CA HIS A 41 5.73 -0.93 -14.44
C HIS A 41 6.38 -2.31 -14.36
N VAL A 42 6.12 -3.12 -15.39
CA VAL A 42 6.64 -4.47 -15.54
C VAL A 42 7.54 -4.51 -16.76
N PHE A 43 8.72 -5.08 -16.63
CA PHE A 43 9.70 -5.16 -17.71
C PHE A 43 10.59 -6.40 -17.58
N VAL A 44 11.24 -6.79 -18.66
CA VAL A 44 12.31 -7.81 -18.68
C VAL A 44 13.61 -7.08 -19.01
N HIS A 45 14.67 -7.36 -18.26
CA HIS A 45 15.95 -6.69 -18.48
C HIS A 45 16.57 -7.15 -19.81
N GLY A 46 16.84 -6.20 -20.71
CA GLY A 46 17.47 -6.48 -22.00
C GLY A 46 16.52 -6.91 -23.11
N GLU A 47 15.22 -6.91 -22.86
CA GLU A 47 14.19 -7.27 -23.84
C GLU A 47 13.10 -6.19 -23.89
N GLU A 48 12.61 -5.90 -25.10
CA GLU A 48 11.52 -4.93 -25.30
C GLU A 48 10.14 -5.55 -25.07
N GLU A 49 10.03 -6.86 -25.28
CA GLU A 49 8.80 -7.62 -25.15
C GLU A 49 8.85 -8.56 -23.95
N ILE A 50 7.69 -8.88 -23.39
CA ILE A 50 7.55 -9.83 -22.28
C ILE A 50 6.95 -11.12 -22.83
N CYS A 51 7.72 -12.20 -22.78
CA CYS A 51 7.34 -13.54 -23.23
C CYS A 51 6.99 -14.47 -22.06
N VAL A 52 6.31 -15.57 -22.39
CA VAL A 52 5.96 -16.59 -21.40
C VAL A 52 7.22 -17.34 -20.98
N GLY A 53 7.41 -17.47 -19.66
CA GLY A 53 8.58 -18.14 -19.08
C GLY A 53 9.68 -17.18 -18.65
N ASP A 54 9.66 -15.92 -19.09
CA ASP A 54 10.64 -14.91 -18.74
C ASP A 54 10.61 -14.58 -17.25
N ILE A 55 11.73 -14.05 -16.77
CA ILE A 55 11.83 -13.46 -15.44
C ILE A 55 11.62 -11.95 -15.58
N ALA A 56 10.38 -11.52 -15.39
CA ALA A 56 10.01 -10.12 -15.38
C ALA A 56 10.24 -9.48 -14.01
N THR A 57 10.55 -8.18 -13.99
CA THR A 57 10.61 -7.33 -12.82
C THR A 57 9.40 -6.41 -12.80
N LEU A 58 8.61 -6.45 -11.72
CA LEU A 58 7.66 -5.39 -11.36
C LEU A 58 8.40 -4.37 -10.49
N GLU A 59 8.52 -3.14 -10.96
CA GLU A 59 9.00 -2.01 -10.16
C GLU A 59 7.81 -1.11 -9.78
N LEU A 60 7.81 -0.67 -8.52
CA LEU A 60 6.81 0.20 -7.92
C LEU A 60 7.49 1.42 -7.34
N LYS A 61 6.96 2.59 -7.65
CA LYS A 61 7.30 3.84 -6.95
C LYS A 61 6.18 4.14 -5.97
N LEU A 62 6.53 4.09 -4.69
CA LEU A 62 5.62 4.33 -3.58
C LEU A 62 5.92 5.70 -2.95
N ILE A 63 4.89 6.37 -2.45
CA ILE A 63 5.04 7.61 -1.70
C ILE A 63 4.22 7.60 -0.42
N ARG A 64 4.80 8.11 0.66
CA ARG A 64 4.10 8.44 1.90
C ARG A 64 3.54 9.86 1.78
N ALA A 65 2.24 9.97 1.49
CA ALA A 65 1.58 11.25 1.27
C ALA A 65 1.47 12.11 2.55
N ASN A 66 1.72 11.55 3.73
CA ASN A 66 1.76 12.26 5.00
C ASN A 66 3.12 12.87 5.33
N LEU A 67 4.18 12.57 4.55
CA LEU A 67 5.52 13.12 4.75
C LEU A 67 5.83 14.23 3.73
N ARG A 68 6.63 15.22 4.17
CA ARG A 68 7.22 16.25 3.32
C ARG A 68 8.53 15.75 2.71
N GLU A 69 9.01 16.46 1.68
CA GLU A 69 10.29 16.14 1.05
C GLU A 69 11.43 16.15 2.07
N GLY A 70 12.28 15.12 2.04
CA GLY A 70 13.37 14.93 3.00
C GLY A 70 12.97 14.35 4.36
N GLU A 71 11.67 14.17 4.63
CA GLU A 71 11.22 13.54 5.88
C GLU A 71 11.25 12.00 5.80
N ALA A 72 11.40 11.38 6.97
CA ALA A 72 11.33 9.95 7.17
C ALA A 72 10.35 9.61 8.29
N ILE A 73 9.73 8.44 8.23
CA ILE A 73 8.82 7.97 9.27
C ILE A 73 9.59 7.58 10.53
N GLY A 74 9.01 7.89 11.69
CA GLY A 74 9.43 7.38 12.99
C GLY A 74 8.84 6.01 13.31
N ALA A 75 8.83 5.66 14.60
CA ALA A 75 8.10 4.49 15.07
C ALA A 75 6.59 4.69 14.89
N ALA A 76 5.86 3.60 14.67
CA ALA A 76 4.41 3.63 14.58
C ALA A 76 3.81 4.09 15.92
N HIS A 77 2.78 4.93 15.83
CA HIS A 77 1.98 5.36 16.97
C HIS A 77 1.12 4.18 17.46
N ALA A 78 1.59 3.54 18.52
CA ALA A 78 0.99 2.35 19.13
C ALA A 78 1.03 2.44 20.67
N PRO A 79 0.23 3.32 21.30
CA PRO A 79 0.32 3.64 22.74
C PRO A 79 0.03 2.45 23.67
N ARG A 80 -0.62 1.41 23.16
CA ARG A 80 -0.92 0.17 23.90
C ARG A 80 0.13 -0.93 23.70
N PHE A 81 1.16 -0.69 22.88
CA PHE A 81 2.24 -1.64 22.65
C PHE A 81 3.43 -1.29 23.55
N PRO A 82 4.05 -2.26 24.26
CA PRO A 82 5.05 -1.99 25.29
C PRO A 82 6.40 -1.47 24.75
N GLY A 83 6.58 -1.42 23.43
CA GLY A 83 7.85 -1.04 22.80
C GLY A 83 7.67 -0.23 21.52
N LYS A 84 8.78 0.17 20.92
CA LYS A 84 8.77 0.85 19.62
C LYS A 84 8.42 -0.16 18.53
N VAL A 85 7.39 0.14 17.74
CA VAL A 85 6.99 -0.68 16.59
C VAL A 85 7.52 -0.01 15.32
N PRO A 86 8.45 -0.62 14.57
CA PRO A 86 8.87 -0.08 13.29
C PRO A 86 7.73 -0.23 12.27
N GLU A 87 7.59 0.75 11.38
CA GLU A 87 6.71 0.62 10.23
C GLU A 87 7.36 -0.30 9.17
N ALA A 88 6.65 -1.34 8.77
CA ALA A 88 7.02 -2.17 7.64
C ALA A 88 5.77 -2.53 6.81
N TRP A 89 5.99 -2.73 5.52
CA TRP A 89 4.96 -3.03 4.54
C TRP A 89 5.22 -4.36 3.85
N TRP A 90 4.17 -5.14 3.67
CA TRP A 90 4.17 -6.31 2.81
C TRP A 90 3.55 -5.96 1.47
N LEU A 91 4.38 -6.03 0.44
CA LEU A 91 3.94 -6.09 -0.94
C LEU A 91 3.57 -7.54 -1.26
N THR A 92 2.29 -7.80 -1.45
CA THR A 92 1.77 -9.08 -1.94
C THR A 92 1.36 -8.91 -3.40
N PHE A 93 1.97 -9.71 -4.25
CA PHE A 93 1.71 -9.72 -5.68
C PHE A 93 1.17 -11.09 -6.08
N ARG A 94 -0.08 -11.14 -6.55
CA ARG A 94 -0.73 -12.38 -6.98
C ARG A 94 -0.77 -12.47 -8.50
N LEU A 95 -0.14 -13.52 -9.00
CA LEU A 95 -0.13 -13.90 -10.40
C LEU A 95 -1.30 -14.86 -10.69
N PRO A 96 -1.97 -14.70 -11.85
CA PRO A 96 -2.87 -15.74 -12.33
C PRO A 96 -2.05 -16.99 -12.67
N GLY A 97 -2.62 -18.16 -12.46
CA GLY A 97 -2.06 -19.40 -12.99
C GLY A 97 -3.14 -20.26 -13.63
N LYS A 98 -2.77 -21.46 -14.10
CA LYS A 98 -3.72 -22.37 -14.75
C LYS A 98 -4.73 -22.88 -13.72
N GLY A 99 -6.03 -22.63 -13.96
CA GLY A 99 -7.11 -23.04 -13.05
C GLY A 99 -7.16 -22.22 -11.75
N LYS A 100 -7.24 -22.89 -10.60
CA LYS A 100 -7.28 -22.26 -9.27
C LYS A 100 -5.90 -22.03 -8.63
N SER A 101 -4.83 -22.48 -9.27
CA SER A 101 -3.46 -22.38 -8.75
C SER A 101 -2.81 -21.09 -9.22
N GLY A 102 -2.91 -20.02 -8.42
CA GLY A 102 -2.17 -18.78 -8.64
C GLY A 102 -0.94 -18.73 -7.73
N THR A 103 0.16 -18.17 -8.21
CA THR A 103 1.36 -17.95 -7.39
C THR A 103 1.27 -16.58 -6.72
N SER A 104 1.72 -16.50 -5.47
CA SER A 104 1.88 -15.21 -4.77
C SER A 104 3.35 -14.98 -4.50
N VAL A 105 3.81 -13.77 -4.77
CA VAL A 105 5.15 -13.29 -4.41
C VAL A 105 4.99 -12.23 -3.35
N CYS A 106 5.75 -12.34 -2.27
CA CYS A 106 5.70 -11.42 -1.14
C CYS A 106 7.06 -10.74 -0.96
N ARG A 107 7.06 -9.43 -0.76
CA ARG A 107 8.26 -8.65 -0.45
C ARG A 107 7.98 -7.75 0.75
N ARG A 108 8.82 -7.86 1.78
CA ARG A 108 8.82 -6.94 2.91
C ARG A 108 9.59 -5.67 2.55
N ILE A 109 9.02 -4.52 2.87
CA ILE A 109 9.57 -3.17 2.66
C ILE A 109 9.68 -2.53 4.04
N SER A 110 10.89 -2.17 4.45
CA SER A 110 11.18 -1.52 5.75
C SER A 110 11.86 -0.16 5.58
N ASP A 111 11.79 0.41 4.39
CA ASP A 111 12.34 1.72 4.08
C ASP A 111 11.49 2.80 4.75
N ILE A 112 12.14 3.73 5.46
CA ILE A 112 11.49 4.81 6.22
C ILE A 112 11.30 6.10 5.43
N SER A 113 11.89 6.19 4.23
CA SER A 113 11.93 7.40 3.40
C SER A 113 10.56 7.78 2.86
N ARG A 114 10.31 9.05 2.55
CA ARG A 114 9.06 9.45 1.88
C ARG A 114 8.79 8.72 0.58
N GLU A 115 9.81 8.55 -0.25
CA GLU A 115 9.74 7.89 -1.55
C GLU A 115 10.45 6.55 -1.47
N VAL A 116 9.78 5.49 -1.92
CA VAL A 116 10.30 4.12 -1.83
C VAL A 116 10.16 3.45 -3.18
N VAL A 117 11.26 2.92 -3.71
CA VAL A 117 11.25 2.08 -4.90
C VAL A 117 11.31 0.62 -4.46
N ALA A 118 10.30 -0.16 -4.83
CA ALA A 118 10.22 -1.57 -4.50
C ALA A 118 10.10 -2.41 -5.77
N SER A 119 10.92 -3.45 -5.88
CA SER A 119 10.93 -4.36 -7.02
C SER A 119 10.67 -5.80 -6.62
N VAL A 120 9.89 -6.53 -7.43
CA VAL A 120 9.66 -7.98 -7.31
C VAL A 120 9.91 -8.64 -8.65
N ARG A 121 10.66 -9.75 -8.64
CA ARG A 121 10.87 -10.60 -9.81
C ARG A 121 9.90 -11.76 -9.80
N PHE A 122 9.39 -12.12 -10.97
CA PHE A 122 8.49 -13.26 -11.13
C PHE A 122 8.62 -13.91 -12.50
N ARG A 123 8.26 -15.19 -12.58
CA ARG A 123 8.16 -15.89 -13.86
C ARG A 123 6.81 -15.61 -14.52
N VAL A 124 6.83 -15.17 -15.78
CA VAL A 124 5.62 -14.85 -16.55
C VAL A 124 4.85 -16.16 -16.83
N PRO A 125 3.61 -16.31 -16.31
CA PRO A 125 2.96 -17.62 -16.28
C PRO A 125 2.14 -17.94 -17.54
N LEU A 126 1.61 -16.92 -18.23
CA LEU A 126 0.61 -17.06 -19.29
C LEU A 126 0.87 -16.04 -20.40
N ALA A 127 0.57 -16.41 -21.64
CA ALA A 127 0.60 -15.50 -22.78
C ALA A 127 -0.62 -14.56 -22.75
N GLY A 128 -0.46 -13.36 -23.29
CA GLY A 128 -1.53 -12.38 -23.44
C GLY A 128 -1.81 -11.54 -22.18
N LYS A 129 -2.98 -10.89 -22.15
CA LYS A 129 -3.31 -9.90 -21.11
C LYS A 129 -3.57 -10.59 -19.76
N CYS A 130 -2.70 -10.35 -18.80
CA CYS A 130 -2.81 -10.87 -17.44
C CYS A 130 -3.24 -9.78 -16.47
N ARG A 131 -4.32 -10.04 -15.71
CA ARG A 131 -4.73 -9.16 -14.62
C ARG A 131 -4.00 -9.55 -13.35
N LEU A 132 -3.12 -8.66 -12.91
CA LEU A 132 -2.31 -8.79 -11.72
C LEU A 132 -3.02 -8.09 -10.56
N ARG A 133 -2.93 -8.67 -9.36
CA ARG A 133 -3.44 -8.04 -8.14
C ARG A 133 -2.28 -7.74 -7.21
N LEU A 134 -2.20 -6.48 -6.80
CA LEU A 134 -1.21 -5.99 -5.88
C LEU A 134 -1.89 -5.49 -4.61
N THR A 135 -1.36 -5.91 -3.48
CA THR A 135 -1.83 -5.50 -2.16
C THR A 135 -0.64 -5.07 -1.32
N LEU A 136 -0.75 -3.87 -0.75
CA LEU A 136 0.17 -3.35 0.25
C LEU A 136 -0.53 -3.37 1.60
N THR A 137 0.06 -4.08 2.56
CA THR A 137 -0.43 -4.19 3.93
C THR A 137 0.64 -3.75 4.91
N CYS A 138 0.29 -2.88 5.85
CA CYS A 138 1.20 -2.48 6.91
C CYS A 138 1.21 -3.53 8.04
N GLU A 139 2.37 -3.78 8.64
CA GLU A 139 2.48 -4.63 9.83
C GLU A 139 1.94 -3.96 11.09
N ALA A 140 2.05 -2.62 11.19
CA ALA A 140 1.74 -1.87 12.40
C ALA A 140 0.31 -1.30 12.43
N TYR A 141 -0.33 -1.12 11.28
CA TYR A 141 -1.66 -0.51 11.16
C TYR A 141 -2.62 -1.42 10.42
N ALA A 142 -3.86 -1.50 10.90
CA ALA A 142 -4.91 -2.22 10.20
C ALA A 142 -5.36 -1.43 8.96
N GLY A 143 -5.42 -2.11 7.82
CA GLY A 143 -5.78 -1.51 6.53
C GLY A 143 -4.96 -2.10 5.40
N SER A 144 -5.40 -1.87 4.16
CA SER A 144 -4.63 -2.27 2.98
C SER A 144 -4.86 -1.30 1.84
N VAL A 145 -3.82 -1.06 1.06
CA VAL A 145 -3.89 -0.35 -0.21
C VAL A 145 -3.88 -1.41 -1.30
N ASN A 146 -4.89 -1.38 -2.17
CA ASN A 146 -5.05 -2.36 -3.24
C ASN A 146 -4.92 -1.66 -4.58
N ALA A 147 -4.19 -2.30 -5.49
CA ALA A 147 -4.07 -1.88 -6.87
C ALA A 147 -4.22 -3.08 -7.81
N GLN A 148 -4.64 -2.77 -9.03
CA GLN A 148 -4.86 -3.75 -10.06
C GLN A 148 -4.12 -3.32 -11.32
N LEU A 149 -3.20 -4.16 -11.75
CA LEU A 149 -2.42 -3.91 -12.95
C LEU A 149 -2.89 -4.85 -14.06
N ARG A 150 -2.89 -4.36 -15.30
CA ARG A 150 -3.19 -5.18 -16.48
C ARG A 150 -1.93 -5.24 -17.34
N ALA A 151 -1.14 -6.30 -17.20
CA ALA A 151 -0.02 -6.52 -18.11
C ALA A 151 -0.55 -7.02 -19.45
N GLY A 152 -0.16 -6.39 -20.55
CA GLY A 152 -0.47 -6.79 -21.93
C GLY A 152 0.64 -6.36 -22.87
N GLN A 153 0.71 -6.94 -24.07
CA GLN A 153 1.62 -6.46 -25.13
C GLN A 153 1.26 -5.01 -25.47
N GLY A 154 2.25 -4.10 -25.37
CA GLY A 154 2.07 -2.66 -25.51
C GLY A 154 2.09 -1.94 -24.16
N SER A 155 3.23 -1.33 -23.87
CA SER A 155 3.58 -0.59 -22.66
C SER A 155 2.74 0.68 -22.48
N GLU A 156 1.62 0.60 -21.76
CA GLU A 156 1.08 1.75 -21.01
C GLU A 156 0.12 1.23 -19.93
N LEU A 157 0.47 1.46 -18.67
CA LEU A 157 -0.28 0.99 -17.49
C LEU A 157 -0.90 2.18 -16.78
N ARG A 158 -2.22 2.36 -16.88
CA ARG A 158 -3.00 3.20 -15.95
C ARG A 158 -3.58 2.33 -14.85
N GLY A 159 -3.11 2.53 -13.62
CA GLY A 159 -3.70 1.94 -12.42
C GLY A 159 -4.63 2.94 -11.73
N GLU A 160 -5.89 2.58 -11.53
CA GLU A 160 -6.74 3.28 -10.56
C GLU A 160 -6.51 2.68 -9.16
N ALA A 161 -6.00 3.50 -8.24
CA ALA A 161 -5.91 3.15 -6.83
C ALA A 161 -7.30 3.30 -6.19
N GLY A 162 -8.05 2.20 -6.13
CA GLY A 162 -9.32 2.16 -5.41
C GLY A 162 -9.10 2.06 -3.91
N ALA A 163 -9.29 3.16 -3.18
CA ALA A 163 -9.41 3.13 -1.72
C ALA A 163 -10.67 2.33 -1.33
N ALA A 164 -10.48 1.10 -0.85
CA ALA A 164 -11.58 0.25 -0.42
C ALA A 164 -12.07 0.69 0.98
N THR A 165 -12.95 1.69 1.03
CA THR A 165 -13.75 1.96 2.24
C THR A 165 -14.81 0.87 2.36
N ARG A 166 -14.61 -0.07 3.29
CA ARG A 166 -15.58 -1.13 3.60
C ARG A 166 -16.74 -0.52 4.38
N ALA A 167 -17.76 -0.02 3.68
CA ALA A 167 -19.05 0.31 4.29
C ALA A 167 -19.71 -0.99 4.82
N GLY A 168 -20.13 -0.95 6.08
CA GLY A 168 -20.65 -2.09 6.82
C GLY A 168 -21.91 -2.70 6.19
N ARG A 169 -21.92 -4.03 6.13
CA ARG A 169 -23.15 -4.83 6.00
C ARG A 169 -23.87 -4.75 7.35
N ARG A 170 -25.01 -4.07 7.41
CA ARG A 170 -26.01 -4.36 8.43
C ARG A 170 -26.82 -5.58 7.98
N GLN A 171 -27.06 -6.46 8.94
CA GLN A 171 -27.97 -7.60 8.84
C GLN A 171 -29.40 -7.13 8.58
#